data_AF-A0A3B9XJ41-F1
#
_entry.id   AF-A0A3B9XJ41-F1
#
_cell.length_a   1.000
_cell.length_b   1.000
_cell.length_c   1.000
_cell.angle_alpha   90.00
_cell.angle_beta   90.00
_cell.angle_gamma   90.00
#
_symmetry.space_group_name_H-M   'P 1'
#
loop_
_entity.id
_entity.type
_entity.pdbx_description
1 polymer ?
#
loop_
_entity_poly.entity_id
_entity_poly.type
_entity_poly.pdbx_seq_one_letter_code
_entity_poly.pdbx_strand_id
1 'polypeptide(L)' 'KMSADIGAEGRYLSVIKAALVALQRGAPPLVCVEFARRTIYPSERPTFEEMDTATKEGKKAA' A
#
# COMPACT_ATOMS: atom_id res chain seq x y z
N LYS A 1 16.01 0.20 19.91
CA LYS A 1 15.89 1.25 18.88
C LYS A 1 16.12 0.64 17.50
N MET A 2 17.35 0.23 17.17
CA MET A 2 17.70 -0.39 15.88
C MET A 2 16.78 -1.54 15.40
N SER A 3 16.40 -2.49 16.27
CA SER A 3 15.50 -3.58 15.87
C SER A 3 14.09 -3.13 15.50
N ALA A 4 13.58 -2.07 16.15
CA ALA A 4 12.27 -1.51 15.84
C ALA A 4 12.31 -0.76 14.50
N ASP A 5 13.40 -0.03 14.25
CA ASP A 5 13.63 0.70 13.00
C ASP A 5 13.70 -0.28 11.81
N ILE A 6 14.45 -1.37 11.95
CA ILE A 6 14.52 -2.46 10.94
C ILE A 6 13.14 -3.05 10.67
N GLY A 7 12.32 -3.26 11.71
CA GLY A 7 10.96 -3.78 11.55
C GLY A 7 10.03 -2.83 10.79
N ALA A 8 10.16 -1.52 11.04
CA ALA A 8 9.40 -0.50 10.34
C ALA A 8 9.80 -0.41 8.86
N GLU A 9 11.11 -0.35 8.57
CA GLU A 9 11.63 -0.35 7.19
C GLU A 9 11.25 -1.62 6.42
N GLY A 10 11.40 -2.79 7.04
CA GLY A 10 11.03 -4.06 6.43
C GLY A 10 9.53 -4.12 6.08
N ARG A 11 8.67 -3.54 6.92
CA ARG A 11 7.24 -3.44 6.60
C ARG A 11 6.97 -2.45 5.49
N TYR A 12 7.64 -1.29 5.49
CA TYR A 12 7.53 -0.32 4.40
C TYR A 12 7.86 -0.95 3.05
N LEU A 13 8.96 -1.70 2.96
CA LEU A 13 9.32 -2.44 1.75
C LEU A 13 8.30 -3.54 1.41
N SER A 14 7.70 -4.19 2.43
CA SER A 14 6.66 -5.20 2.22
C SER A 14 5.38 -4.62 1.59
N VAL A 15 5.01 -3.38 1.93
CA VAL A 15 3.89 -2.65 1.32
C VAL A 15 4.13 -2.46 -0.18
N ILE A 16 5.32 -2.01 -0.56
CA ILE A 16 5.71 -1.82 -1.97
C ILE A 16 5.69 -3.17 -2.71
N LYS A 17 6.28 -4.20 -2.11
CA LYS A 17 6.31 -5.55 -2.68
C LYS A 17 4.91 -6.09 -2.95
N ALA A 18 3.95 -5.88 -2.05
CA ALA A 18 2.58 -6.35 -2.23
C ALA A 18 1.90 -5.73 -3.46
N ALA A 19 2.08 -4.42 -3.70
CA ALA A 19 1.59 -3.76 -4.92
C ALA A 19 2.23 -4.35 -6.18
N LEU A 20 3.56 -4.51 -6.19
CA LEU A 20 4.29 -5.03 -7.35
C LEU A 20 3.88 -6.47 -7.70
N VAL A 21 3.71 -7.32 -6.68
CA VAL A 21 3.27 -8.71 -6.88
C VAL A 21 1.83 -8.78 -7.40
N ALA A 22 0.94 -7.90 -6.93
CA ALA A 22 -0.43 -7.81 -7.46
C ALA A 22 -0.43 -7.35 -8.92
N LEU A 23 0.38 -6.34 -9.25
CA LEU A 23 0.53 -5.83 -10.61
C LEU A 23 1.08 -6.91 -11.56
N GLN A 24 2.11 -7.64 -11.13
CA GLN A 24 2.70 -8.74 -11.92
C GLN A 24 1.67 -9.86 -12.22
N ARG A 25 0.66 -10.00 -11.37
CA ARG A 25 -0.47 -10.94 -11.56
C ARG A 25 -1.60 -10.39 -12.42
N GLY A 26 -1.46 -9.18 -12.96
CA GLY A 26 -2.46 -8.54 -13.83
C GLY A 26 -3.61 -7.88 -13.08
N ALA A 27 -3.47 -7.62 -11.77
CA ALA A 27 -4.50 -6.90 -11.03
C ALA A 27 -4.61 -5.44 -11.51
N PRO A 28 -5.81 -4.84 -11.54
CA PRO A 28 -5.96 -3.43 -11.88
C PRO A 28 -5.29 -2.53 -10.83
N PRO A 29 -4.90 -1.28 -11.18
CA PRO A 29 -4.12 -0.41 -10.30
C PRO A 29 -4.73 -0.21 -8.90
N LEU A 30 -6.05 0.02 -8.80
CA LEU A 30 -6.73 0.20 -7.53
C LEU A 30 -6.64 -1.04 -6.63
N VAL A 31 -6.74 -2.23 -7.23
CA VAL A 31 -6.60 -3.50 -6.51
C VAL A 31 -5.15 -3.69 -6.02
N CYS A 32 -4.16 -3.27 -6.82
CA CYS A 32 -2.76 -3.30 -6.39
C CYS A 32 -2.53 -2.44 -5.13
N VAL A 33 -3.12 -1.24 -5.11
CA VAL A 33 -3.04 -0.34 -3.95
C VAL A 33 -3.76 -0.95 -2.73
N GLU A 34 -4.90 -1.61 -2.91
CA GLU A 34 -5.61 -2.30 -1.82
C GLU A 34 -4.77 -3.44 -1.21
N PHE A 35 -4.07 -4.24 -2.05
CA PHE A 35 -3.15 -5.26 -1.55
C PHE A 35 -2.00 -4.66 -0.73
N ALA A 36 -1.45 -3.52 -1.16
CA ALA A 36 -0.45 -2.79 -0.40
C ALA A 36 -1.00 -2.23 0.93
N ARG A 37 -2.18 -1.60 0.92
CA ARG A 37 -2.85 -1.04 2.10
C ARG A 37 -3.01 -2.07 3.21
N ARG A 38 -3.38 -3.31 2.86
CA ARG A 38 -3.56 -4.42 3.82
C ARG A 38 -2.26 -4.86 4.50
N THR A 39 -1.09 -4.44 4.01
CA THR A 39 0.21 -4.77 4.60
C THR A 39 0.67 -3.76 5.67
N ILE A 40 0.09 -2.55 5.66
CA ILE A 40 0.33 -1.50 6.67
C ILE A 40 -0.13 -1.98 8.06
N TYR A 41 0.55 -1.54 9.11
CA TYR A 41 0.15 -1.81 10.50
C TYR A 41 -1.32 -1.43 10.71
N PRO A 42 -2.13 -2.24 11.43
CA PRO A 42 -3.54 -1.94 11.63
C PRO A 42 -3.81 -0.56 12.24
N SER A 43 -2.93 -0.08 13.11
CA SER A 43 -3.01 1.24 13.75
C SER A 43 -2.78 2.42 12.80
N GLU A 44 -2.11 2.18 11.67
CA GLU A 44 -1.71 3.21 10.69
C GLU A 44 -2.37 2.98 9.33
N ARG A 45 -3.17 1.92 9.20
CA ARG A 45 -3.79 1.53 7.96
C ARG A 45 -4.97 2.46 7.67
N PRO A 46 -4.94 3.24 6.57
CA PRO A 46 -6.08 4.05 6.20
C PRO A 46 -7.27 3.16 5.88
N THR A 47 -8.47 3.68 6.00
CA THR A 47 -9.70 2.99 5.58
C THR A 47 -9.69 2.75 4.07
N PHE A 48 -10.59 1.88 3.61
CA PHE A 48 -10.78 1.69 2.17
C PHE A 48 -11.25 2.98 1.49
N GLU A 49 -12.17 3.71 2.14
CA GLU A 49 -12.76 4.95 1.62
C GLU A 49 -11.71 6.07 1.47
N GLU A 50 -10.83 6.23 2.46
CA GLU A 50 -9.71 7.19 2.37
C GLU A 50 -8.75 6.84 1.22
N MET A 51 -8.42 5.56 1.05
CA MET A 51 -7.54 5.11 -0.03
C MET A 51 -8.19 5.28 -1.43
N ASP A 52 -9.45 4.89 -1.57
CA ASP A 52 -10.20 5.03 -2.82
C ASP A 52 -10.36 6.51 -3.22
N THR A 53 -10.61 7.39 -2.25
CA THR A 53 -10.67 8.84 -2.49
C THR A 53 -9.32 9.38 -2.97
N ALA A 54 -8.23 9.08 -2.24
CA ALA A 54 -6.89 9.55 -2.59
C ALA A 54 -6.42 9.05 -3.97
N THR A 55 -6.77 7.81 -4.35
CA THR A 55 -6.39 7.24 -5.65
C THR A 55 -7.22 7.77 -6.82
N LYS A 56 -8.46 8.20 -6.57
CA LYS A 56 -9.31 8.87 -7.58
C LYS A 56 -8.83 10.29 -7.89
N GLU A 57 -8.32 11.02 -6.90
CA GLU A 57 -7.74 12.35 -7.12
C GLU A 57 -6.47 12.29 -7.98
N GLY A 58 -5.63 11.27 -7.77
CA GLY A 58 -4.43 11.05 -8.57
C GLY A 58 -4.68 10.82 -10.06
N LYS A 59 -5.86 10.30 -10.45
CA LYS A 59 -6.24 10.16 -11.88
C LYS A 59 -6.45 11.49 -12.60
N LYS A 60 -6.62 12.62 -11.90
CA LYS A 60 -6.74 13.94 -12.54
C LYS A 60 -5.39 14.54 -12.95
N ALA A 61 -4.29 14.01 -12.43
CA ALA A 61 -2.95 14.55 -12.65
C ALA A 61 -2.09 13.74 -13.64
N ALA A 62 -2.65 12.67 -14.23
CA ALA A 62 -1.97 11.78 -15.18
C ALA A 62 -2.66 11.79 -16.56
#